data_AF-A0A4U0YV41-F1
#
_entry.id   AF-A0A4U0YV41-F1
#
_cell.length_a   1.000
_cell.length_b   1.000
_cell.length_c   1.000
_cell.angle_alpha   90.00
_cell.angle_beta   90.00
_cell.angle_gamma   90.00
#
_symmetry.space_group_name_H-M   'P 1'
#
loop_
_entity.id
_entity.type
_entity.pdbx_description
1 polymer ?
#
loop_
_entity_poly.entity_id
_entity_poly.type
_entity_poly.pdbx_seq_one_letter_code
_entity_poly.pdbx_strand_id
1 'polypeptide(L)'
;MMHSRFTFPPIDAGSPDYWRNLKRGHMLIAAAHAANASMKAAPEFIIIGHPSKPGFASIRANHGPFEVFAAACRAVEEDPAARAILRANPSLHVGDYFTLPY
;
A
#
# COMPACT_ATOMS: atom_id res chain seq x y z
N MET A 1 26.66 -2.29 -14.19
CA MET A 1 25.25 -2.11 -13.78
C MET A 1 24.39 -3.08 -14.56
N MET A 2 23.93 -4.16 -13.93
CA MET A 2 22.97 -5.08 -14.54
C MET A 2 21.58 -4.45 -14.46
N HIS A 3 21.06 -3.98 -15.58
CA HIS A 3 19.63 -3.79 -15.72
C HIS A 3 19.00 -5.18 -15.65
N SER A 4 18.41 -5.54 -14.51
CA SER A 4 17.47 -6.66 -14.46
C SER A 4 16.34 -6.31 -15.42
N ARG A 5 16.43 -6.80 -16.67
CA ARG A 5 15.31 -6.83 -17.61
C ARG A 5 14.25 -7.72 -16.98
N PHE A 6 13.38 -7.10 -16.17
CA PHE A 6 12.23 -7.77 -15.62
C PHE A 6 11.25 -7.94 -16.77
N THR A 7 11.29 -9.11 -17.40
CA THR A 7 10.38 -9.48 -18.48
C THR A 7 8.99 -9.54 -17.87
N PHE A 8 8.07 -8.72 -18.39
CA PHE A 8 6.66 -8.89 -18.08
C PHE A 8 6.29 -10.32 -18.47
N PRO A 9 5.74 -11.15 -17.57
CA PRO A 9 5.32 -12.49 -17.96
C PRO A 9 4.31 -12.34 -19.09
N PRO A 10 4.48 -13.06 -20.22
CA PRO A 10 3.58 -12.93 -21.36
C PRO A 10 2.12 -13.13 -20.91
N ILE A 11 1.21 -12.33 -21.46
CA ILE A 11 -0.22 -12.43 -21.16
C ILE A 11 -0.67 -13.83 -21.56
N ASP A 12 -1.11 -14.61 -20.58
CA ASP A 12 -1.73 -15.92 -20.81
C ASP A 12 -3.22 -15.82 -20.51
N ALA A 13 -3.99 -15.38 -21.51
CA ALA A 13 -5.43 -15.19 -21.38
C ALA A 13 -6.18 -16.51 -21.14
N GLY A 14 -5.57 -17.65 -21.47
CA GLY A 14 -6.14 -18.98 -21.23
C GLY A 14 -5.89 -19.51 -19.82
N SER A 15 -4.96 -18.92 -19.06
CA SER A 15 -4.61 -19.35 -17.72
C SER A 15 -5.51 -18.72 -16.65
N PRO A 16 -6.26 -19.53 -15.87
CA PRO A 16 -7.00 -19.03 -14.72
C PRO A 16 -6.09 -18.46 -13.62
N ASP A 17 -4.85 -18.96 -13.50
CA ASP A 17 -3.86 -18.45 -12.54
C ASP A 17 -3.44 -17.02 -12.90
N TYR A 18 -3.27 -16.73 -14.19
CA TYR A 18 -2.98 -15.38 -14.68
C TYR A 18 -4.04 -14.38 -14.22
N TRP A 19 -5.32 -14.69 -14.47
CA TRP A 19 -6.44 -13.81 -14.08
C TRP A 19 -6.58 -13.67 -12.56
N ARG A 20 -6.35 -14.74 -11.79
CA ARG A 20 -6.35 -14.69 -10.31
C ARG A 20 -5.24 -13.79 -9.80
N ASN A 21 -4.04 -13.89 -10.36
CA ASN A 21 -2.91 -13.02 -10.01
C ASN A 21 -3.19 -11.56 -10.38
N LEU A 22 -3.73 -11.31 -11.58
CA LEU A 22 -4.06 -9.95 -12.02
C LEU A 22 -5.11 -9.29 -11.10
N LYS A 23 -6.16 -10.04 -10.74
CA LYS A 23 -7.19 -9.60 -9.80
C LYS A 23 -6.59 -9.28 -8.43
N ARG A 24 -5.74 -10.18 -7.90
CA ARG A 24 -5.02 -9.96 -6.63
C ARG A 24 -4.19 -8.68 -6.65
N GLY A 25 -3.41 -8.47 -7.71
CA GLY A 25 -2.59 -7.27 -7.85
C GLY A 25 -3.43 -5.98 -7.85
N HIS A 26 -4.56 -5.96 -8.58
CA HIS A 26 -5.48 -4.81 -8.56
C HIS A 26 -6.08 -4.58 -7.16
N MET A 27 -6.45 -5.64 -6.44
CA MET A 27 -7.00 -5.52 -5.08
C MET A 27 -5.96 -4.95 -4.10
N LEU A 28 -4.69 -5.36 -4.20
CA LEU A 28 -3.63 -4.81 -3.35
C LEU A 28 -3.40 -3.32 -3.60
N ILE A 29 -3.36 -2.91 -4.87
CA ILE A 29 -3.22 -1.50 -5.25
C ILE A 29 -4.41 -0.68 -4.71
N ALA A 30 -5.64 -1.17 -4.91
CA ALA A 30 -6.84 -0.51 -4.40
C ALA A 30 -6.83 -0.39 -2.86
N ALA A 31 -6.41 -1.44 -2.15
CA ALA A 31 -6.28 -1.43 -0.69
C ALA A 31 -5.25 -0.38 -0.23
N ALA A 32 -4.13 -0.26 -0.92
CA ALA A 32 -3.11 0.72 -0.59
C ALA A 32 -3.57 2.17 -0.86
N HIS A 33 -4.35 2.41 -1.93
CA HIS A 33 -5.01 3.70 -2.15
C HIS A 33 -6.02 4.02 -1.05
N ALA A 34 -6.83 3.05 -0.63
CA ALA A 34 -7.79 3.23 0.46
C ALA A 34 -7.06 3.56 1.78
N ALA A 35 -5.98 2.84 2.09
CA ALA A 35 -5.17 3.11 3.28
C ALA A 35 -4.53 4.50 3.25
N ASN A 36 -4.04 4.96 2.09
CA ASN A 36 -3.53 6.32 1.93
C ASN A 36 -4.61 7.38 2.19
N ALA A 37 -5.81 7.18 1.64
CA ALA A 37 -6.94 8.08 1.86
C ALA A 37 -7.34 8.13 3.34
N SER A 38 -7.41 6.97 4.00
CA SER A 38 -7.68 6.88 5.43
C SER A 38 -6.59 7.55 6.28
N MET A 39 -5.31 7.37 5.92
CA MET A 39 -4.19 8.03 6.60
C MET A 39 -4.29 9.56 6.47
N LYS A 40 -4.55 10.08 5.26
CA LYS A 40 -4.71 11.52 5.02
C LYS A 40 -5.92 12.13 5.74
N ALA A 41 -6.97 11.34 5.98
CA ALA A 41 -8.16 11.78 6.69
C ALA A 41 -8.06 11.60 8.22
N ALA A 42 -7.06 10.86 8.72
CA ALA A 42 -6.95 10.57 10.13
C ALA A 42 -6.43 11.78 10.92
N PRO A 43 -6.87 11.98 12.18
CA PRO A 43 -6.34 13.03 13.03
C PRO A 43 -4.87 12.76 13.33
N GLU A 44 -4.04 13.81 13.31
CA GLU A 44 -2.61 13.74 13.61
C GLU A 44 -2.33 13.27 15.05
N PHE A 45 -3.22 13.62 15.97
CA PHE A 45 -3.12 13.28 17.39
C PHE A 45 -4.38 12.58 17.89
N ILE A 46 -4.19 11.65 18.81
CA ILE A 46 -5.27 10.96 19.54
C ILE A 46 -5.14 11.19 21.04
N ILE A 47 -6.29 11.24 21.71
CA ILE A 47 -6.38 11.31 23.16
C ILE A 47 -6.61 9.90 23.69
N ILE A 48 -5.68 9.40 24.50
CA ILE A 48 -5.77 8.09 25.13
C ILE A 48 -6.02 8.28 26.62
N GLY A 49 -7.19 7.83 27.08
CA GLY A 49 -7.55 7.82 28.50
C GLY A 49 -6.65 6.87 29.29
N HIS A 50 -6.34 7.24 30.53
CA HIS A 50 -5.53 6.41 31.39
C HIS A 50 -6.39 5.24 31.92
N PRO A 51 -6.09 3.97 31.58
CA PRO A 51 -6.97 2.85 31.90
C PRO A 51 -7.17 2.66 33.41
N SER A 52 -6.21 3.11 34.21
CA SER A 52 -6.19 3.01 35.67
C SER A 52 -6.48 4.31 36.42
N LYS A 53 -6.66 5.45 35.72
CA LYS A 53 -6.89 6.76 36.35
C LYS A 53 -8.02 7.51 35.62
N PRO A 54 -9.28 7.34 36.07
CA PRO A 54 -10.42 8.07 35.52
C PRO A 54 -10.17 9.58 35.56
N GLY A 55 -10.44 10.27 34.45
CA GLY A 55 -10.22 11.71 34.31
C GLY A 55 -8.82 12.14 33.87
N PHE A 56 -7.87 11.21 33.71
CA PHE A 56 -6.56 11.50 33.12
C PHE A 56 -6.48 11.00 31.69
N ALA A 57 -5.90 11.81 30.79
CA ALA A 57 -5.63 11.43 29.42
C ALA A 57 -4.28 11.96 28.93
N SER A 58 -3.72 11.28 27.94
CA SER A 58 -2.49 11.71 27.26
C SER A 58 -2.76 11.94 25.78
N ILE A 59 -2.15 12.98 25.21
CA ILE A 59 -2.15 13.22 23.77
C ILE A 59 -0.96 12.46 23.18
N ARG A 60 -1.17 11.72 22.09
CA ARG A 60 -0.12 11.02 21.36
C ARG A 60 -0.29 11.20 19.87
N ALA A 61 0.83 11.16 19.14
CA ALA A 61 0.80 11.09 17.69
C ALA A 61 0.10 9.81 17.23
N ASN A 62 -0.75 9.95 16.21
CA ASN A 62 -1.56 8.86 15.67
C ASN A 62 -0.81 8.14 14.55
N HIS A 63 0.10 7.25 14.92
CA HIS A 63 0.90 6.50 13.94
C HIS A 63 0.16 5.32 13.28
N GLY A 64 -0.95 4.85 13.86
CA GLY A 64 -1.68 3.68 13.37
C GLY A 64 -2.08 3.75 11.89
N PRO A 65 -2.70 4.85 11.42
CA PRO A 65 -3.04 5.01 10.00
C PRO A 65 -1.83 4.96 9.06
N PHE A 66 -0.69 5.52 9.50
CA PHE A 66 0.56 5.43 8.72
C PHE A 66 1.09 4.00 8.67
N GLU A 67 1.07 3.26 9.78
CA GLU A 67 1.49 1.85 9.83
C GLU A 67 0.65 0.97 8.90
N VAL A 68 -0.67 1.19 8.87
CA VAL A 68 -1.60 0.49 7.95
C VAL A 68 -1.26 0.82 6.49
N PHE A 69 -1.04 2.09 6.16
CA PHE A 69 -0.63 2.50 4.82
C PHE A 69 0.72 1.89 4.42
N ALA A 70 1.72 1.92 5.31
CA ALA A 70 3.04 1.33 5.07
C ALA A 70 2.97 -0.18 4.85
N ALA A 71 2.13 -0.90 5.61
CA ALA A 71 1.91 -2.33 5.41
C ALA A 71 1.25 -2.63 4.05
N ALA A 72 0.27 -1.82 3.64
CA ALA A 72 -0.38 -1.97 2.33
C ALA A 72 0.61 -1.71 1.17
N CYS A 73 1.51 -0.74 1.33
CA CYS A 73 2.58 -0.48 0.36
C CYS A 73 3.53 -1.68 0.23
N ARG A 74 3.98 -2.27 1.35
CA ARG A 74 4.83 -3.47 1.32
C ARG A 74 4.15 -4.65 0.62
N ALA A 75 2.86 -4.86 0.88
CA ALA A 75 2.10 -5.92 0.21
C ALA A 75 2.06 -5.74 -1.32
N VAL A 76 2.00 -4.49 -1.80
CA VAL A 76 2.10 -4.16 -3.24
C VAL A 76 3.52 -4.42 -3.77
N GLU A 77 4.57 -4.08 -3.02
CA GLU A 77 5.97 -4.30 -3.42
C GLU A 77 6.36 -5.78 -3.46
N GLU A 78 5.79 -6.59 -2.56
CA GLU A 78 6.06 -8.02 -2.48
C GLU A 78 5.28 -8.82 -3.54
N ASP A 79 4.21 -8.26 -4.11
CA ASP A 79 3.38 -8.92 -5.11
C ASP A 79 3.88 -8.67 -6.55
N PRO A 80 4.32 -9.71 -7.28
CA PRO A 80 4.83 -9.55 -8.64
C PRO A 80 3.79 -9.01 -9.63
N ALA A 81 2.51 -9.35 -9.47
CA ALA A 81 1.45 -8.88 -10.36
C ALA A 81 1.12 -7.41 -10.09
N ALA A 82 1.06 -7.00 -8.83
CA ALA A 82 0.87 -5.59 -8.46
C ALA A 82 2.00 -4.71 -9.00
N ARG A 83 3.27 -5.13 -8.85
CA ARG A 83 4.44 -4.46 -9.43
C ARG A 83 4.37 -4.36 -10.95
N ALA A 84 3.93 -5.42 -11.60
CA ALA A 84 3.77 -5.44 -13.06
C ALA A 84 2.71 -4.43 -13.52
N ILE A 85 1.56 -4.39 -12.85
CA ILE A 85 0.47 -3.43 -13.13
C ILE A 85 0.96 -1.97 -12.98
N LEU A 86 1.63 -1.65 -11.87
CA LEU A 86 2.13 -0.29 -11.63
C LEU A 86 3.17 0.15 -12.67
N ARG A 87 4.08 -0.76 -13.08
CA ARG A 87 5.04 -0.46 -14.15
C ARG A 87 4.38 -0.26 -15.51
N ALA A 88 3.33 -1.02 -15.80
CA ALA A 88 2.56 -0.89 -17.04
C ALA A 88 1.71 0.39 -17.08
N ASN A 89 1.38 0.96 -15.92
CA ASN A 89 0.59 2.19 -15.82
C ASN A 89 1.31 3.24 -14.96
N PRO A 90 2.27 4.00 -15.53
CA PRO A 90 3.08 4.95 -14.78
C PRO A 90 2.30 6.11 -14.17
N SER A 91 1.05 6.35 -14.54
CA SER A 91 0.21 7.37 -13.90
C SER A 91 -0.45 6.87 -12.61
N LEU A 92 -0.40 5.55 -12.35
CA LEU A 92 -0.91 4.93 -11.15
C LEU A 92 0.19 4.91 -10.09
N HIS A 93 0.01 5.71 -9.03
CA HIS A 93 0.95 5.80 -7.92
C HIS A 93 0.24 5.58 -6.58
N VAL A 94 0.83 4.76 -5.72
CA VAL A 94 0.30 4.47 -4.38
C VAL A 94 0.82 5.50 -3.38
N GLY A 95 0.26 6.71 -3.40
CA GLY A 95 0.74 7.81 -2.56
C GLY A 95 2.11 8.36 -2.96
N ASP A 96 2.51 9.46 -2.32
CA ASP A 96 3.72 10.21 -2.70
C ASP A 96 5.03 9.50 -2.30
N TYR A 97 4.94 8.42 -1.54
CA TYR A 97 6.06 7.63 -1.02
C TYR A 97 6.85 6.88 -2.12
N PHE A 98 6.23 6.61 -3.27
CA PHE A 98 6.86 5.90 -4.40
C PHE A 98 7.52 6.84 -5.43
N THR A 99 7.64 8.13 -5.14
CA THR A 99 8.28 9.10 -6.05
C THR A 99 9.81 9.11 -5.95
N LEU A 100 10.42 8.30 -5.09
CA LEU A 100 11.87 8.19 -5.04
C LEU A 100 12.40 7.35 -6.22
N PRO A 101 13.25 7.93 -7.08
CA PRO A 101 13.85 7.22 -8.18
C PRO A 101 14.84 6.18 -7.62
N TYR A 102 14.57 4.90 -7.88
CA TYR A 102 15.62 3.87 -7.88
C TYR A 102 16.23 3.76 -9.26
#